data_AF-A0AAV1UKY4-F1
#
_entry.id   AF-A0AAV1UKY4-F1
#
_cell.length_a   1.000
_cell.length_b   1.000
_cell.length_c   1.000
_cell.angle_alpha   90.00
_cell.angle_beta   90.00
_cell.angle_gamma   90.00
#
_symmetry.space_group_name_H-M   'P 1'
#
loop_
_entity.id
_entity.type
_entity.pdbx_description
1 polymer ?
#
loop_
_entity_poly.entity_id
_entity_poly.type
_entity_poly.pdbx_seq_one_letter_code
_entity_poly.pdbx_strand_id
1 'polypeptide(L)'
;MEREPCPFRIVEDAGGGFVLGAVFGSGWYTFKGARNSPSGQRFRGAIYNAKMRTPVLAGGFAVWGLLFSSFDCSFEALRRKEDPWNSILAGAATGGALAARAGPRAAAGQALIGGVLLAAIEGVSIMVNEWFAPQPEANVAGDLRNDAELEEQKLAPPSF
;
A
#
# COMPACT_ATOMS: atom_id res chain seq x y z
N MET A 1 7.41 -3.13 -11.62
CA MET A 1 7.62 -3.75 -10.30
C MET A 1 6.92 -5.10 -10.35
N GLU A 2 7.67 -6.19 -10.36
CA GLU A 2 7.10 -7.53 -10.25
C GLU A 2 6.56 -7.67 -8.82
N ARG A 3 5.29 -8.09 -8.66
CA ARG A 3 4.69 -8.23 -7.33
C ARG A 3 5.35 -9.37 -6.57
N GLU A 4 5.69 -9.13 -5.31
CA GLU A 4 6.24 -10.16 -4.44
C GLU A 4 5.24 -11.31 -4.27
N PRO A 5 5.68 -12.58 -4.34
CA PRO A 5 4.80 -13.72 -4.22
C PRO A 5 4.18 -13.80 -2.82
N CYS A 6 2.88 -14.08 -2.75
CA CYS A 6 2.23 -14.49 -1.50
C CYS A 6 2.88 -15.81 -1.04
N PRO A 7 3.36 -15.95 0.22
CA PRO A 7 2.93 -15.22 1.43
C PRO A 7 3.87 -14.11 1.91
N PHE A 8 4.99 -13.85 1.25
CA PHE A 8 6.00 -12.92 1.76
C PHE A 8 5.44 -11.49 1.91
N ARG A 9 4.67 -11.04 0.91
CA ARG A 9 3.95 -9.76 0.91
C ARG A 9 3.05 -9.55 2.12
N ILE A 10 2.42 -10.60 2.65
CA ILE A 10 1.55 -10.51 3.84
C ILE A 10 2.39 -10.19 5.08
N VAL A 11 3.55 -10.83 5.22
CA VAL A 11 4.47 -10.63 6.35
C VAL A 11 5.09 -9.24 6.28
N GLU A 12 5.47 -8.81 5.07
CA GLU A 12 6.02 -7.48 4.83
C GLU A 12 5.00 -6.38 5.15
N ASP A 13 3.76 -6.49 4.66
CA ASP A 13 2.71 -5.49 4.93
C ASP A 13 2.31 -5.44 6.42
N ALA A 14 2.26 -6.60 7.09
CA ALA A 14 2.03 -6.66 8.52
C ALA A 14 3.16 -6.01 9.33
N GLY A 15 4.41 -6.31 8.96
CA GLY A 15 5.61 -5.75 9.58
C GLY A 15 5.76 -4.25 9.34
N GLY A 16 5.58 -3.82 8.10
CA GLY A 16 5.58 -2.41 7.71
C GLY A 16 4.50 -1.61 8.43
N GLY A 17 3.27 -2.15 8.49
CA GLY A 17 2.18 -1.57 9.27
C GLY A 17 2.50 -1.47 10.77
N PHE A 18 3.11 -2.50 11.36
CA PHE A 18 3.53 -2.47 12.76
C PHE A 18 4.57 -1.38 13.03
N VAL A 19 5.62 -1.29 12.21
CA VAL A 19 6.68 -0.29 12.36
C VAL A 19 6.11 1.12 12.22
N LEU A 20 5.27 1.33 11.20
CA LEU A 20 4.58 2.60 10.97
C LEU A 20 3.76 3.02 12.20
N GLY A 21 2.95 2.10 12.72
CA GLY A 21 2.14 2.34 13.91
C GLY A 21 2.97 2.52 15.19
N ALA A 22 4.13 1.88 15.29
CA ALA A 22 5.05 2.05 16.42
C ALA A 22 5.72 3.43 16.40
N VAL A 23 6.17 3.91 15.24
CA VAL A 23 6.76 5.24 15.09
C VAL A 23 5.72 6.33 15.36
N PHE A 24 4.54 6.27 14.71
CA PHE A 24 3.49 7.25 14.95
C PHE A 24 2.91 7.18 16.36
N GLY A 25 2.68 5.97 16.88
CA GLY A 25 2.14 5.74 18.21
C GLY A 25 3.09 6.22 19.30
N SER A 26 4.38 5.92 19.19
CA SER A 26 5.36 6.35 20.19
C SER A 26 5.43 7.87 20.25
N GLY A 27 5.49 8.57 19.12
CA GLY A 27 5.46 10.03 19.07
C GLY A 27 4.18 10.62 19.69
N TRP A 28 3.02 10.19 19.20
CA TRP A 28 1.73 10.73 19.64
C TRP A 28 1.43 10.44 21.11
N TYR A 29 1.64 9.20 21.59
CA TYR A 29 1.33 8.82 22.96
C TYR A 29 2.36 9.33 23.97
N THR A 30 3.61 9.54 23.57
CA THR A 30 4.60 10.23 24.41
C THR A 30 4.19 11.68 24.61
N PHE A 31 3.85 12.40 23.53
CA PHE A 31 3.39 13.79 23.60
C PHE A 31 2.09 13.93 24.39
N LYS A 32 1.08 13.11 24.08
CA LYS A 32 -0.20 13.10 24.79
C LYS A 32 -0.03 12.72 26.26
N GLY A 33 0.84 11.76 26.56
CA GLY A 33 1.16 11.36 27.92
C GLY A 33 1.85 12.45 28.72
N ALA A 34 2.79 13.20 28.12
CA ALA A 34 3.45 14.33 28.77
C ALA A 34 2.47 15.50 29.07
N ARG A 35 1.55 15.78 28.13
CA ARG A 35 0.53 16.84 28.24
C ARG A 35 -0.54 16.53 29.29
N ASN A 36 -0.98 15.27 29.37
CA ASN A 36 -2.09 14.86 30.25
C ASN A 36 -1.64 14.48 31.67
N SER A 37 -0.34 14.52 31.97
CA SER A 37 0.19 14.12 33.27
C SER A 37 0.36 15.30 34.25
N PRO A 38 0.19 15.08 35.57
CA PRO A 38 0.40 16.10 36.59
C PRO A 38 1.82 16.71 36.53
N SER A 39 1.95 17.96 37.00
CA SER A 39 3.26 18.60 37.16
C SER A 39 4.17 17.72 38.03
N GLY A 40 5.43 17.54 37.59
CA GLY A 40 6.42 16.70 38.27
C GLY A 40 6.43 15.21 37.88
N GLN A 41 5.39 14.68 37.22
CA GLN A 41 5.36 13.27 36.74
C GLN A 41 5.25 13.15 35.22
N ARG A 42 5.45 14.25 34.48
CA ARG A 42 5.28 14.30 33.02
C ARG A 42 6.09 13.25 32.27
N PHE A 43 7.34 13.02 32.66
CA PHE A 43 8.21 12.04 32.01
C PHE A 43 7.74 10.60 32.26
N ARG A 44 7.40 10.26 33.51
CA ARG A 44 6.86 8.94 33.85
C ARG A 44 5.52 8.68 33.17
N GLY A 45 4.64 9.67 33.14
CA GLY A 45 3.35 9.56 32.47
C GLY A 45 3.45 9.52 30.94
N ALA A 46 4.45 10.16 30.35
CA ALA A 46 4.78 10.05 28.93
C ALA A 46 5.22 8.62 28.56
N ILE A 47 6.21 8.08 29.28
CA ILE A 47 6.70 6.71 29.07
C ILE A 47 5.59 5.69 29.31
N TYR A 48 4.81 5.87 30.38
CA TYR A 48 3.72 4.96 30.71
C TYR A 48 2.65 4.92 29.60
N ASN A 49 2.21 6.08 29.10
CA ASN A 49 1.25 6.13 28.01
C ASN A 49 1.82 5.55 26.71
N ALA A 50 3.06 5.89 26.36
CA ALA A 50 3.73 5.34 25.20
C ALA A 50 3.78 3.80 25.29
N LYS A 51 4.21 3.24 26.42
CA LYS A 51 4.32 1.79 26.62
C LYS A 51 2.97 1.06 26.54
N MET A 52 1.91 1.65 27.09
CA MET A 52 0.61 0.99 27.16
C MET A 52 -0.23 1.13 25.89
N ARG A 53 -0.05 2.20 25.11
CA ARG A 53 -0.93 2.53 23.97
C ARG A 53 -0.28 2.35 22.60
N THR A 54 1.03 2.57 22.48
CA THR A 54 1.77 2.36 21.23
C THR A 54 1.62 0.94 20.67
N PRO A 55 1.81 -0.15 21.44
CA PRO A 55 1.68 -1.49 20.88
C PRO A 55 0.25 -1.83 20.43
N VAL A 56 -0.77 -1.23 21.05
CA VAL A 56 -2.17 -1.42 20.64
C VAL A 56 -2.42 -0.76 19.28
N LEU A 57 -1.89 0.45 19.07
CA LEU A 57 -1.99 1.13 17.78
C LEU A 57 -1.19 0.40 16.69
N ALA A 58 0.07 0.04 17.00
CA ALA A 58 0.94 -0.70 16.09
C ALA A 58 0.34 -2.06 15.70
N GLY A 59 -0.21 -2.80 16.66
CA GLY A 59 -0.94 -4.04 16.40
C GLY A 59 -2.17 -3.82 15.52
N GLY A 60 -2.90 -2.72 15.69
CA GLY A 60 -4.02 -2.36 14.82
C GLY A 60 -3.61 -2.18 13.36
N PHE A 61 -2.52 -1.45 13.10
CA PHE A 61 -1.97 -1.28 11.75
C PHE A 61 -1.42 -2.59 11.17
N ALA A 62 -0.77 -3.42 11.99
CA ALA A 62 -0.29 -4.73 11.58
C ALA A 62 -1.43 -5.66 11.14
N VAL A 63 -2.51 -5.73 11.92
CA VAL A 63 -3.70 -6.53 11.57
C VAL A 63 -4.38 -5.99 10.32
N TRP A 64 -4.46 -4.67 10.16
CA TRP A 64 -5.02 -4.06 8.95
C TRP A 64 -4.20 -4.44 7.71
N GLY A 65 -2.87 -4.29 7.74
CA GLY A 65 -1.99 -4.66 6.63
C GLY A 65 -2.04 -6.16 6.31
N LEU A 66 -2.04 -7.00 7.34
CA LEU A 66 -2.18 -8.45 7.19
C LEU A 66 -3.49 -8.84 6.49
N LEU A 67 -4.61 -8.28 6.94
CA LEU A 67 -5.93 -8.58 6.36
C LEU A 67 -6.04 -8.06 4.93
N PHE A 68 -5.60 -6.83 4.68
CA PHE A 68 -5.59 -6.24 3.33
C PHE A 68 -4.85 -7.13 2.34
N SER A 69 -3.61 -7.49 2.67
CA SER A 69 -2.77 -8.31 1.80
C SER A 69 -3.30 -9.74 1.65
N SER A 70 -3.87 -10.31 2.72
CA SER A 70 -4.52 -11.63 2.64
C SER A 70 -5.73 -11.64 1.69
N PHE A 71 -6.57 -10.59 1.73
CA PHE A 71 -7.70 -10.47 0.81
C PHE A 71 -7.27 -10.17 -0.63
N ASP A 72 -6.27 -9.30 -0.83
CA ASP A 72 -5.72 -8.99 -2.17
C ASP A 72 -5.16 -10.27 -2.82
N CYS A 73 -4.28 -11.00 -2.11
CA CYS A 73 -3.76 -12.31 -2.54
C CYS A 73 -4.88 -13.32 -2.83
N SER A 74 -5.94 -13.35 -2.02
CA SER A 74 -7.07 -14.28 -2.21
C SER A 74 -7.88 -13.96 -3.47
N PHE A 75 -8.13 -12.68 -3.73
CA PHE A 75 -8.86 -12.26 -4.94
C PHE A 75 -8.04 -12.47 -6.21
N GLU A 76 -6.74 -12.23 -6.14
CA GLU A 76 -5.80 -12.52 -7.22
C GLU A 76 -5.75 -14.02 -7.51
N ALA A 77 -5.65 -14.87 -6.48
CA ALA A 77 -5.66 -16.33 -6.64
C ALA A 77 -6.98 -16.85 -7.24
N LEU A 78 -8.11 -16.24 -6.87
CA LEU A 78 -9.43 -16.63 -7.38
C LEU A 78 -9.67 -16.19 -8.83
N ARG A 79 -9.26 -14.96 -9.19
CA ARG A 79 -9.55 -14.36 -10.49
C ARG A 79 -8.43 -14.53 -11.51
N ARG A 80 -7.22 -14.87 -11.07
CA ARG A 80 -5.98 -14.94 -11.88
C ARG A 80 -5.77 -13.70 -12.75
N LYS A 81 -6.19 -12.54 -12.25
CA LYS A 81 -6.09 -11.24 -12.89
C LYS A 81 -5.69 -10.22 -11.86
N GLU A 82 -4.75 -9.37 -12.23
CA GLU A 82 -4.27 -8.25 -11.43
C GLU A 82 -4.95 -6.97 -11.92
N ASP A 83 -6.07 -6.61 -11.27
CA ASP A 83 -6.83 -5.41 -11.57
C ASP A 83 -6.86 -4.50 -10.33
N PRO A 84 -6.94 -3.15 -10.49
CA PRO A 84 -7.15 -2.21 -9.37
C PRO A 84 -8.39 -2.54 -8.52
N TRP A 85 -9.34 -3.25 -9.10
CA TRP A 85 -10.53 -3.74 -8.43
C TRP A 85 -10.24 -4.71 -7.27
N ASN A 86 -9.13 -5.46 -7.34
CA ASN A 86 -8.74 -6.38 -6.26
C ASN A 86 -8.41 -5.60 -4.99
N SER A 87 -7.65 -4.51 -5.12
CA SER A 87 -7.24 -3.68 -4.00
C SER A 87 -8.41 -2.86 -3.41
N ILE A 88 -9.36 -2.43 -4.25
CA ILE A 88 -10.62 -1.80 -3.80
C ILE A 88 -11.47 -2.79 -2.99
N LEU A 89 -11.68 -3.99 -3.53
CA LEU A 89 -12.45 -5.03 -2.83
C LEU A 89 -11.73 -5.51 -1.57
N ALA A 90 -10.41 -5.63 -1.59
CA ALA A 90 -9.61 -5.99 -0.42
C ALA A 90 -9.73 -4.93 0.68
N GLY A 91 -9.72 -3.64 0.32
CA GLY A 91 -9.98 -2.54 1.25
C GLY A 91 -11.37 -2.62 1.88
N ALA A 92 -12.41 -2.89 1.06
CA ALA A 92 -13.77 -3.07 1.55
C ALA A 92 -13.92 -4.31 2.46
N ALA A 93 -13.33 -5.43 2.07
CA ALA A 93 -13.33 -6.67 2.85
C ALA A 93 -12.61 -6.49 4.19
N THR A 94 -11.46 -5.81 4.19
CA THR A 94 -10.69 -5.50 5.40
C THR A 94 -11.48 -4.62 6.36
N GLY A 95 -12.07 -3.54 5.87
CA GLY A 95 -12.89 -2.63 6.67
C GLY A 95 -14.11 -3.34 7.28
N GLY A 96 -14.80 -4.16 6.47
CA GLY A 96 -15.92 -4.97 6.93
C GLY A 96 -15.51 -6.01 7.97
N ALA A 97 -14.42 -6.74 7.73
CA ALA A 97 -13.93 -7.78 8.62
C ALA A 97 -13.53 -7.24 10.00
N LEU A 98 -12.81 -6.10 10.03
CA LEU A 98 -12.40 -5.47 11.28
C LEU A 98 -13.58 -5.00 12.14
N ALA A 99 -14.67 -4.58 11.50
CA ALA A 99 -15.87 -4.09 12.18
C ALA A 99 -16.98 -5.14 12.30
N ALA A 100 -16.75 -6.38 11.88
CA ALA A 100 -17.73 -7.46 11.92
C ALA A 100 -18.30 -7.66 13.34
N ARG A 101 -17.45 -7.57 14.36
CA ARG A 101 -17.85 -7.71 15.78
C ARG A 101 -18.73 -6.57 16.30
N ALA A 102 -18.73 -5.41 15.63
CA ALA A 102 -19.56 -4.26 16.00
C ALA A 102 -20.98 -4.34 15.39
N GLY A 103 -21.28 -5.41 14.64
CA GLY A 103 -22.57 -5.66 14.02
C GLY A 103 -22.62 -5.31 12.52
N PRO A 104 -23.64 -5.80 11.80
CA PRO A 104 -23.69 -5.75 10.34
C PRO A 104 -23.75 -4.32 9.78
N ARG A 105 -24.42 -3.39 10.48
CA ARG A 105 -24.46 -1.98 10.06
C ARG A 105 -23.10 -1.30 10.16
N ALA A 106 -22.35 -1.57 11.24
CA ALA A 106 -21.01 -1.04 11.42
C ALA A 106 -20.03 -1.65 10.40
N ALA A 107 -20.14 -2.95 10.16
CA ALA A 107 -19.37 -3.65 9.13
C ALA A 107 -19.60 -3.06 7.73
N ALA A 108 -20.86 -2.86 7.34
CA ALA A 108 -21.19 -2.24 6.05
C ALA A 108 -20.62 -0.82 5.93
N GLY A 109 -20.75 0.01 6.98
CA GLY A 109 -20.20 1.36 6.99
C GLY A 109 -18.68 1.37 6.83
N GLN A 110 -17.96 0.50 7.54
CA GLN A 110 -16.50 0.42 7.45
C GLN A 110 -16.02 -0.20 6.14
N ALA A 111 -16.78 -1.15 5.56
CA ALA A 111 -16.49 -1.67 4.24
C ALA A 111 -16.61 -0.59 3.16
N LEU A 112 -17.64 0.27 3.23
CA LEU A 112 -17.79 1.40 2.30
C LEU A 112 -16.64 2.39 2.42
N ILE A 113 -16.28 2.79 3.65
CA ILE A 113 -15.16 3.71 3.89
C ILE A 113 -13.85 3.11 3.35
N GLY A 114 -13.58 1.82 3.65
CA GLY A 114 -12.40 1.12 3.16
C GLY A 114 -12.35 1.03 1.64
N GLY A 115 -13.45 0.68 0.99
CA GLY A 115 -13.53 0.61 -0.48
C GLY A 115 -13.33 1.97 -1.14
N VAL A 116 -13.97 3.03 -0.63
CA VAL A 116 -13.82 4.39 -1.17
C VAL A 116 -12.38 4.90 -1.01
N LEU A 117 -11.75 4.63 0.13
CA LEU A 117 -10.37 5.06 0.39
C LEU A 117 -9.39 4.40 -0.59
N LEU A 118 -9.50 3.08 -0.79
CA LEU A 118 -8.63 2.38 -1.75
C LEU A 118 -8.95 2.75 -3.20
N ALA A 119 -10.22 3.00 -3.53
CA ALA A 119 -10.59 3.50 -4.86
C ALA A 119 -9.94 4.87 -5.16
N ALA A 120 -9.87 5.75 -4.15
CA ALA A 120 -9.16 7.01 -4.29
C ALA A 120 -7.65 6.82 -4.44
N ILE A 121 -7.03 5.92 -3.68
CA ILE A 121 -5.59 5.62 -3.78
C ILE A 121 -5.25 5.08 -5.18
N GLU A 122 -6.00 4.09 -5.67
CA GLU A 122 -5.78 3.53 -7.01
C GLU A 122 -6.06 4.57 -8.11
N GLY A 123 -7.10 5.40 -7.95
CA GLY A 123 -7.40 6.47 -8.89
C GLY A 123 -6.28 7.52 -8.97
N VAL A 124 -5.70 7.90 -7.83
CA VAL A 124 -4.53 8.81 -7.79
C VAL A 124 -3.30 8.12 -8.37
N SER A 125 -3.08 6.84 -8.08
CA SER A 125 -1.96 6.06 -8.64
C SER A 125 -2.00 6.05 -10.17
N ILE A 126 -3.16 5.80 -10.77
CA ILE A 126 -3.35 5.85 -12.23
C ILE A 126 -3.02 7.25 -12.77
N MET A 127 -3.58 8.30 -12.16
CA MET A 127 -3.35 9.69 -12.58
C MET A 127 -1.86 10.08 -12.49
N VAL A 128 -1.19 9.71 -11.40
CA VAL A 128 0.24 9.98 -11.19
C VAL A 128 1.08 9.21 -12.21
N ASN A 129 0.78 7.94 -12.47
CA ASN A 129 1.48 7.14 -13.47
C ASN A 129 1.34 7.72 -14.87
N GLU A 130 0.18 8.29 -15.22
CA GLU A 130 -0.01 8.98 -16.49
C GLU A 130 0.78 10.31 -16.56
N TRP A 131 0.86 11.06 -15.46
CA TRP A 131 1.57 12.35 -15.41
C TRP A 131 3.09 12.22 -15.39
N PHE A 132 3.60 11.17 -14.74
CA PHE A 132 5.04 10.91 -14.60
C PHE A 132 5.52 9.82 -15.55
N ALA A 133 4.70 9.40 -16.52
CA ALA A 133 5.12 8.48 -17.57
C ALA A 133 6.37 9.07 -18.26
N PRO A 134 7.54 8.42 -18.17
CA PRO A 134 8.73 8.89 -18.87
C PRO A 134 8.45 8.91 -20.37
N GLN A 135 8.88 10.00 -21.03
CA GLN A 135 8.89 10.11 -22.49
C GLN A 135 9.72 8.97 -23.11
N PRO A 136 9.41 8.55 -24.34
CA PRO A 136 9.61 7.18 -24.80
C PRO A 136 11.06 6.89 -25.23
N GLU A 137 11.92 6.51 -24.29
CA GLU A 137 13.28 6.04 -24.64
C GLU A 137 13.25 4.73 -25.44
N ALA A 138 12.17 3.94 -25.33
CA ALA A 138 11.93 2.76 -26.16
C ALA A 138 11.67 3.11 -27.64
N ASN A 139 11.09 4.28 -27.94
CA ASN A 139 10.88 4.72 -29.31
C ASN A 139 12.17 5.28 -29.91
N VAL A 140 13.01 5.95 -29.11
CA VAL A 140 14.32 6.46 -29.57
C VAL A 140 15.30 5.31 -29.85
N ALA A 141 15.34 4.27 -29.00
CA ALA A 141 16.15 3.08 -29.26
C ALA A 141 15.63 2.26 -30.46
N GLY A 142 14.30 2.24 -30.66
CA GLY A 142 13.67 1.63 -31.84
C GLY A 142 14.00 2.38 -33.13
N ASP A 143 13.90 3.71 -33.13
CA ASP A 143 14.23 4.55 -34.29
C ASP A 143 15.71 4.47 -34.64
N LEU A 144 16.62 4.52 -33.65
CA LEU A 144 18.07 4.37 -33.90
C LEU A 144 18.44 3.00 -34.47
N ARG A 145 17.73 1.94 -34.08
CA ARG A 145 17.97 0.61 -34.64
C ARG A 145 17.43 0.49 -36.07
N ASN A 146 16.25 1.06 -36.34
CA ASN A 146 15.70 1.10 -37.70
C ASN A 146 16.57 1.93 -38.65
N ASP A 147 17.13 3.05 -38.17
CA ASP A 147 18.05 3.90 -38.93
C ASP A 147 19.38 3.17 -39.22
N ALA A 148 19.89 2.40 -38.24
CA ALA A 148 21.09 1.58 -38.43
C ALA A 148 20.86 0.42 -39.43
N GLU A 149 19.70 -0.24 -39.37
CA GLU A 149 19.32 -1.29 -40.34
C GLU A 149 19.14 -0.70 -41.76
N LEU A 150 18.59 0.51 -41.88
CA LEU A 150 18.48 1.22 -43.17
C LEU A 150 19.85 1.60 -43.74
N GLU A 151 20.81 1.98 -42.89
CA GLU A 151 22.18 2.31 -43.33
C GLU A 151 22.94 1.06 -43.78
N GLU A 152 22.79 -0.06 -43.07
CA GLU A 152 23.38 -1.35 -43.46
C GLU A 152 22.82 -1.85 -44.80
N GLN A 153 21.52 -1.68 -45.04
CA GLN A 153 20.88 -2.04 -46.31
C GLN A 153 21.33 -1.16 -47.49
N LYS A 154 21.75 0.08 -47.25
CA LYS A 154 22.33 0.96 -48.30
C LYS A 154 23.79 0.62 -48.60
N LEU A 155 24.52 0.05 -47.63
CA LEU A 155 25.91 -0.39 -47.81
C LEU A 155 26.02 -1.77 -48.48
N ALA A 156 24.98 -2.59 -48.41
CA ALA A 156 24.95 -3.86 -49.13
C ALA A 156 24.99 -3.58 -50.66
N PRO A 157 25.92 -4.22 -51.41
CA PRO A 157 25.99 -4.01 -52.85
C PRO A 157 24.68 -4.48 -53.50
N PRO A 158 24.15 -3.78 -54.51
CA PRO A 158 22.93 -4.20 -55.18
C PRO A 158 23.15 -5.60 -55.76
N SER A 159 22.38 -6.57 -55.26
CA SER A 159 22.25 -7.87 -55.92
C SER A 159 21.56 -7.64 -57.26
N PHE A 160 22.23 -8.01 -58.34
CA PHE A 160 21.67 -8.11 -59.69
C PHE A 160 20.49 -9.08 -59.74
#